data_AF-D8G5G9-F1
#
_entry.id   AF-D8G5G9-F1
#
_cell.length_a   1.000
_cell.length_b   1.000
_cell.length_c   1.000
_cell.angle_alpha   90.00
_cell.angle_beta   90.00
_cell.angle_gamma   90.00
#
_symmetry.space_group_name_H-M   'P 1'
#
loop_
_entity.id
_entity.type
_entity.pdbx_description
1 polymer ?
#
loop_
_entity_poly.entity_id
_entity_poly.type
_entity_poly.pdbx_seq_one_letter_code
_entity_poly.pdbx_strand_id
1 'polypeptide(L)'
;MNVVIYCFCTWTLLVLFLWSVWQALREGISQITRLHKIPCSDCEFFTNDYRLKCTVRPFSACTEEAIGCSDFEPRTSSCNACQQRCSKF
;
A
#
# COMPACT_ATOMS: atom_id res chain seq x y z
N MET A 1 -7.14 50.18 -11.98
CA MET A 1 -6.09 49.67 -11.06
C MET A 1 -6.58 48.48 -10.23
N ASN A 2 -7.75 48.54 -9.58
CA ASN A 2 -8.27 47.41 -8.76
C ASN A 2 -8.48 46.07 -9.50
N VAL A 3 -8.97 46.08 -10.74
CA VAL A 3 -9.24 44.85 -11.51
C VAL A 3 -7.97 44.02 -11.72
N VAL A 4 -6.84 44.70 -11.99
CA VAL A 4 -5.55 44.05 -12.17
C VAL A 4 -5.12 43.36 -10.87
N ILE A 5 -5.29 44.03 -9.73
CA ILE A 5 -4.95 43.49 -8.40
C ILE A 5 -5.77 42.22 -8.11
N TYR A 6 -7.07 42.23 -8.39
CA TYR A 6 -7.91 41.05 -8.17
C TYR A 6 -7.51 39.86 -9.04
N CYS A 7 -7.18 40.07 -10.32
CA CYS A 7 -6.72 38.99 -11.20
C CYS A 7 -5.42 38.35 -10.72
N PHE A 8 -4.47 39.14 -10.20
CA PHE A 8 -3.25 38.58 -9.64
C PHE A 8 -3.53 37.78 -8.37
N CYS A 9 -4.39 38.28 -7.47
CA CYS A 9 -4.75 37.56 -6.26
C CYS A 9 -5.50 36.25 -6.53
N THR A 10 -6.42 36.22 -7.49
CA THR A 10 -7.14 34.97 -7.81
C THR A 10 -6.22 33.93 -8.41
N TRP A 11 -5.30 34.34 -9.29
CA TRP A 11 -4.34 33.42 -9.91
C TRP A 11 -3.34 32.87 -8.90
N THR A 12 -2.81 33.70 -7.99
CA THR A 12 -1.89 33.24 -6.94
C THR A 12 -2.58 32.27 -6.00
N LEU A 13 -3.82 32.56 -5.57
CA LEU A 13 -4.59 31.65 -4.73
C LEU A 13 -4.91 30.33 -5.45
N LEU A 14 -5.29 30.38 -6.73
CA LEU A 14 -5.53 29.17 -7.53
C LEU A 14 -4.27 28.31 -7.65
N VAL A 15 -3.13 28.91 -7.97
CA VAL A 15 -1.85 28.19 -8.10
C VAL A 15 -1.43 27.57 -6.76
N LEU A 16 -1.55 28.31 -5.65
CA LEU A 16 -1.23 27.81 -4.31
C LEU A 16 -2.16 26.65 -3.91
N PHE A 17 -3.46 26.77 -4.22
CA PHE A 17 -4.43 25.73 -3.94
C PHE A 17 -4.12 24.45 -4.73
N LEU A 18 -3.90 24.58 -6.04
CA LEU A 18 -3.52 23.46 -6.90
C LEU A 18 -2.22 22.81 -6.43
N TRP A 19 -1.22 23.60 -6.03
CA TRP A 19 0.04 23.09 -5.52
C TRP A 19 -0.15 22.27 -4.24
N SER A 20 -0.97 22.79 -3.32
CA SER A 20 -1.26 22.12 -2.04
C SER A 20 -1.97 20.78 -2.25
N VAL A 21 -2.98 20.75 -3.14
CA VAL A 21 -3.67 19.52 -3.53
C VAL A 21 -2.71 18.54 -4.19
N TRP A 22 -1.82 19.02 -5.05
CA TRP A 22 -0.86 18.16 -5.74
C TRP A 22 0.15 17.55 -4.76
N GLN A 23 0.66 18.31 -3.79
CA GLN A 23 1.53 17.80 -2.73
C GLN A 23 0.84 16.68 -1.95
N ALA A 24 -0.39 16.92 -1.48
CA ALA A 24 -1.17 15.94 -0.73
C ALA A 24 -1.44 14.67 -1.55
N LEU A 25 -1.78 14.81 -2.85
CA LEU A 25 -1.96 13.67 -3.75
C LEU A 25 -0.66 12.89 -3.95
N ARG A 26 0.48 13.58 -4.10
CA ARG A 26 1.80 12.95 -4.31
C ARG A 26 2.21 12.12 -3.10
N GLU A 27 1.97 12.66 -1.90
CA GLU A 27 2.19 11.97 -0.64
C GLU A 27 1.27 10.75 -0.52
N GLY A 28 -0.03 10.90 -0.81
CA GLY A 28 -0.99 9.79 -0.82
C GLY A 28 -0.61 8.67 -1.79
N ILE A 29 -0.17 9.00 -3.01
CA ILE A 29 0.28 8.01 -4.00
C ILE A 29 1.56 7.31 -3.53
N SER A 30 2.50 8.02 -2.90
CA SER A 30 3.71 7.42 -2.31
C SER A 30 3.35 6.41 -1.21
N GLN A 31 2.37 6.74 -0.36
CA GLN A 31 1.85 5.84 0.67
C GLN A 31 1.16 4.60 0.06
N ILE A 32 0.37 4.76 -0.99
CA ILE A 32 -0.24 3.63 -1.73
C ILE A 32 0.84 2.75 -2.36
N THR A 33 1.91 3.36 -2.88
CA THR A 33 3.03 2.61 -3.47
C THR A 33 3.81 1.82 -2.41
N ARG A 34 3.92 2.33 -1.18
CA ARG A 34 4.45 1.57 -0.04
C ARG A 34 3.57 0.36 0.29
N LEU A 35 2.25 0.52 0.20
CA LEU A 35 1.32 -0.59 0.39
C LEU A 35 1.43 -1.65 -0.72
N HIS A 36 1.70 -1.25 -1.96
CA HIS A 36 1.91 -2.17 -3.08
C HIS A 36 3.30 -2.85 -3.08
N LYS A 37 4.29 -2.28 -2.37
CA LYS A 37 5.62 -2.91 -2.20
C LYS A 37 5.62 -4.07 -1.22
N ILE A 38 4.54 -4.28 -0.50
CA ILE A 38 4.42 -5.35 0.50
C ILE A 38 3.90 -6.59 -0.22
N PRO A 39 4.72 -7.64 -0.41
CA PRO A 39 4.35 -8.80 -1.21
C PRO A 39 3.39 -9.77 -0.48
N CYS A 40 2.91 -9.44 0.72
CA CYS A 40 2.07 -10.32 1.53
C CYS A 40 0.80 -10.79 0.82
N SER A 41 0.19 -9.94 -0.02
CA SER A 41 -1.05 -10.25 -0.75
C SER A 41 -0.89 -11.43 -1.73
N ASP A 42 0.32 -11.64 -2.23
CA ASP A 42 0.67 -12.65 -3.24
C ASP A 42 1.33 -13.88 -2.60
N CYS A 43 1.47 -13.90 -1.27
CA CYS A 43 2.12 -14.96 -0.53
C CYS A 43 1.15 -16.11 -0.23
N GLU A 44 1.63 -17.36 -0.34
CA GLU A 44 0.86 -18.56 -0.06
C GLU A 44 0.34 -18.64 1.40
N PHE A 45 1.10 -18.07 2.34
CA PHE A 45 0.81 -18.09 3.79
C PHE A 45 -0.12 -16.97 4.28
N PHE A 46 -0.62 -16.13 3.37
CA PHE A 46 -1.49 -15.00 3.71
C PHE A 46 -2.95 -15.44 3.80
N THR A 47 -3.49 -15.42 5.02
CA THR A 47 -4.89 -15.85 5.31
C THR A 47 -5.88 -14.68 5.29
N ASN A 48 -5.40 -13.43 5.18
CA ASN A 48 -6.24 -12.22 5.21
C ASN A 48 -7.14 -12.09 6.46
N ASP A 49 -6.84 -12.83 7.54
CA ASP A 49 -7.55 -12.77 8.81
C ASP A 49 -7.00 -11.66 9.71
N TYR A 50 -7.89 -10.90 10.38
CA TYR A 50 -7.47 -9.78 11.24
C TYR A 50 -6.60 -10.23 12.44
N ARG A 51 -6.82 -11.45 12.92
CA ARG A 51 -6.07 -12.07 14.03
C ARG A 51 -4.82 -12.80 13.56
N LEU A 52 -4.85 -13.36 12.34
CA LEU A 52 -3.78 -14.18 11.81
C LEU A 52 -3.51 -13.79 10.34
N LYS A 53 -2.85 -12.65 10.16
CA LYS A 53 -2.56 -12.09 8.83
C LYS A 53 -1.67 -13.03 8.00
N CYS A 54 -0.66 -13.63 8.64
CA CYS A 54 0.24 -14.64 8.06
C CYS A 54 0.43 -15.77 9.08
N THR A 55 0.53 -17.02 8.61
CA THR A 55 0.71 -18.19 9.48
C THR A 55 2.13 -18.32 10.04
N VAL A 56 3.15 -17.78 9.35
CA VAL A 56 4.57 -17.84 9.77
C VAL A 56 4.90 -16.71 10.74
N ARG A 57 4.59 -15.47 10.36
CA ARG A 57 4.82 -14.27 11.18
C ARG A 57 3.58 -13.37 11.23
N PRO A 58 2.63 -13.61 12.15
CA PRO A 58 1.38 -12.85 12.22
C PRO A 58 1.55 -11.39 12.65
N PHE A 59 2.64 -11.07 13.38
CA PHE A 59 2.90 -9.72 13.91
C PHE A 59 3.56 -8.77 12.89
N SER A 60 4.34 -9.29 11.95
CA SER A 60 5.08 -8.49 10.96
C SER A 60 4.47 -8.56 9.56
N ALA A 61 3.31 -9.20 9.40
CA ALA A 61 2.60 -9.27 8.13
C ALA A 61 1.92 -7.92 7.80
N CYS A 62 1.94 -7.54 6.53
CA CYS A 62 1.39 -6.27 6.03
C CYS A 62 2.06 -5.00 6.60
N THR A 63 3.30 -5.12 7.10
CA THR A 63 4.10 -3.98 7.56
C THR A 63 5.34 -3.80 6.68
N GLU A 64 6.07 -2.71 6.87
CA GLU A 64 7.32 -2.42 6.15
C GLU A 64 8.39 -3.51 6.36
N GLU A 65 8.31 -4.26 7.46
CA GLU A 65 9.20 -5.38 7.78
C GLU A 65 8.97 -6.61 6.89
N ALA A 66 7.82 -6.68 6.21
CA ALA A 66 7.53 -7.74 5.24
C ALA A 66 8.13 -7.45 3.85
N ILE A 67 8.68 -6.26 3.63
CA ILE A 67 9.38 -5.90 2.39
C ILE A 67 10.69 -6.71 2.36
N GLY A 68 10.74 -7.76 1.53
CA GLY A 68 11.88 -8.68 1.49
C GLY A 68 11.81 -9.81 2.51
N CYS A 69 10.60 -10.22 2.91
CA CYS A 69 10.40 -11.38 3.77
C CYS A 69 11.11 -12.63 3.21
N SER A 70 11.99 -13.25 4.00
CA SER A 70 12.72 -14.46 3.60
C SER A 70 11.82 -15.68 3.38
N ASP A 71 10.67 -15.72 4.08
CA ASP A 71 9.66 -16.78 3.99
C ASP A 71 8.63 -16.53 2.89
N PHE A 72 8.88 -15.58 1.98
CA PHE A 72 7.96 -15.27 0.89
C PHE A 72 7.94 -16.40 -0.14
N GLU A 73 6.79 -17.08 -0.21
CA GLU A 73 6.49 -18.09 -1.23
C GLU A 73 5.38 -17.54 -2.14
N PRO A 74 5.62 -17.36 -3.46
CA PRO A 74 4.61 -16.86 -4.37
C PRO A 74 3.48 -17.88 -4.52
N ARG A 75 2.24 -17.39 -4.59
CA ARG A 75 1.04 -18.22 -4.75
C ARG A 75 0.97 -18.83 -6.16
N THR A 76 1.80 -19.85 -6.42
CA THR A 76 1.81 -20.56 -7.71
C THR A 76 0.64 -21.55 -7.77
N SER A 77 -0.15 -21.50 -8.84
CA SER A 77 -1.32 -22.36 -9.04
C SER A 77 -1.00 -23.84 -9.35
N SER A 78 0.29 -24.23 -9.32
CA SER A 78 0.75 -25.49 -9.92
C SER A 78 1.20 -26.57 -8.94
N CYS A 79 1.20 -26.36 -7.62
CA CYS A 79 1.47 -27.46 -6.65
C CYS A 79 0.58 -27.38 -5.40
N ASN A 80 -0.74 -27.51 -5.58
CA ASN A 80 -1.73 -27.67 -4.49
C ASN A 80 -1.62 -29.00 -3.70
N ALA A 81 -0.61 -29.84 -3.94
CA ALA A 81 -0.46 -31.13 -3.28
C ALA A 81 0.06 -31.04 -1.84
N CYS A 82 0.80 -29.98 -1.48
CA CYS A 82 1.36 -29.83 -0.13
C CYS A 82 0.54 -28.91 0.80
N GLN A 83 -0.20 -27.92 0.28
CA GLN A 83 -0.81 -26.89 1.13
C GLN A 83 -2.14 -27.33 1.80
N GLN A 84 -2.88 -28.28 1.22
CA GLN A 84 -4.19 -28.69 1.77
C GLN A 84 -4.09 -29.52 3.05
N ARG A 85 -2.89 -29.97 3.45
CA ARG A 85 -2.71 -30.85 4.61
C ARG A 85 -2.61 -30.08 5.95
N CYS A 86 -2.27 -28.78 5.94
CA CYS A 86 -2.02 -28.02 7.17
C CYS A 86 -3.10 -26.98 7.55
N SER A 87 -4.12 -26.73 6.72
CA SER A 87 -5.22 -25.81 7.06
C SER A 87 -6.41 -26.48 7.76
N LYS A 88 -6.30 -27.78 8.10
CA LYS A 88 -7.34 -28.57 8.78
C LYS A 88 -6.88 -29.17 10.11
N PHE A 89 -6.24 -28.37 10.97
CA PHE A 89 -6.10 -28.72 12.37
C PHE A 89 -6.44 -27.54 13.27
#